data_AF-A0A923CFE7-F1
#
_entry.id   AF-A0A923CFE7-F1
#
_cell.length_a   1.000
_cell.length_b   1.000
_cell.length_c   1.000
_cell.angle_alpha   90.00
_cell.angle_beta   90.00
_cell.angle_gamma   90.00
#
_symmetry.space_group_name_H-M   'P 1'
#
loop_
_entity.id
_entity.type
_entity.pdbx_description
1 polymer ?
#
loop_
_entity_poly.entity_id
_entity_poly.type
_entity_poly.pdbx_seq_one_letter_code
_entity_poly.pdbx_strand_id
1 'polypeptide(L)'
;MPHKRASICRTKPTKGQKEQNGQLMKKLLSIAALALLTACAFAETYSLSIGINDYPDAKDESGNVVDNDLSGCVNDANAMRNIFIKNYGVKENNTKILLDKNANGDKFLDGIKWLITTAKAGDQVIFTYSGHGAQIDDPESDETDKKTELLVLADGMLVQDDFFNEVANLLRINGVNCTFIFDSCFSGGMSRNVDGRYQVRNRVMQYLPKNPKLMNRKKEEQGLLALAKNAKSRQVGTPKQGEVVFMYASKESEPSKDISGIPDTPAHGLFTLLLLDVLKAEVTMSVRDIYNVIDGFLAKINKDIMEDGLQNNIKKDAIPQFVQGPNFEASATRSALPIILPN
;
A
#
# COMPACT_ATOMS: atom_id res chain seq x y z
N MET A 1 -7.55 16.07 -80.02
CA MET A 1 -8.16 16.94 -78.99
C MET A 1 -7.08 17.39 -78.02
N PRO A 2 -6.77 18.69 -77.86
CA PRO A 2 -5.90 19.15 -76.79
C PRO A 2 -6.70 19.73 -75.62
N HIS A 3 -6.43 19.23 -74.42
CA HIS A 3 -7.00 19.70 -73.15
C HIS A 3 -6.49 21.11 -72.82
N LYS A 4 -7.40 22.09 -72.69
CA LYS A 4 -7.11 23.40 -72.10
C LYS A 4 -6.88 23.24 -70.59
N ARG A 5 -5.66 23.52 -70.12
CA ARG A 5 -5.38 23.71 -68.69
C ARG A 5 -5.94 25.07 -68.24
N ALA A 6 -6.91 25.04 -67.33
CA ALA A 6 -7.38 26.25 -66.64
C ALA A 6 -6.31 26.70 -65.64
N SER A 7 -5.72 27.87 -65.89
CA SER A 7 -4.82 28.54 -64.96
C SER A 7 -5.64 29.14 -63.81
N ILE A 8 -5.57 28.54 -62.63
CA ILE A 8 -6.16 29.08 -61.41
C ILE A 8 -5.34 30.32 -61.01
N CYS A 9 -5.91 31.50 -61.25
CA CYS A 9 -5.33 32.78 -60.84
C CYS A 9 -5.35 32.87 -59.30
N ARG A 10 -4.20 32.67 -58.64
CA ARG A 10 -4.07 32.88 -57.20
C ARG A 10 -3.95 34.37 -56.92
N THR A 11 -5.03 34.97 -56.45
CA THR A 11 -5.02 36.36 -55.97
C THR A 11 -4.18 36.44 -54.68
N LYS A 12 -3.22 37.37 -54.64
CA LYS A 12 -2.41 37.63 -53.44
C LYS A 12 -3.31 38.28 -52.37
N PRO A 13 -3.21 37.86 -51.09
CA PRO A 13 -4.02 38.43 -50.02
C PRO A 13 -3.72 39.91 -49.85
N THR A 14 -4.78 40.70 -49.71
CA THR A 14 -4.71 42.16 -49.48
C THR A 14 -4.06 42.47 -48.13
N LYS A 15 -3.59 43.71 -47.95
CA LYS A 15 -2.93 44.13 -46.69
C LYS A 15 -3.81 43.88 -45.46
N GLY A 16 -5.12 44.16 -45.57
CA GLY A 16 -6.11 43.85 -44.52
C GLY A 16 -6.31 42.35 -44.27
N GLN A 17 -6.27 41.51 -45.31
CA GLN A 17 -6.32 40.05 -45.15
C GLN A 17 -5.05 39.50 -44.48
N LYS A 18 -3.88 40.07 -44.74
CA LYS A 18 -2.64 39.68 -44.05
C LYS A 18 -2.63 40.07 -42.57
N GLU A 19 -3.16 41.25 -42.23
CA GLU A 19 -3.28 41.69 -40.83
C GLU A 19 -4.30 40.85 -40.06
N GLN A 20 -5.47 40.58 -40.63
CA GLN A 20 -6.47 39.68 -40.03
C GLN A 20 -5.93 38.25 -39.85
N ASN A 21 -5.23 37.70 -40.85
CA ASN A 21 -4.61 36.38 -40.76
C ASN A 21 -3.50 36.34 -39.69
N GLY A 22 -2.70 37.40 -39.57
CA GLY A 22 -1.67 37.52 -38.53
C GLY A 22 -2.28 37.61 -37.13
N GLN A 23 -3.40 38.31 -36.97
CA GLN A 23 -4.10 38.44 -35.70
C GLN A 23 -4.85 37.16 -35.31
N LEU A 24 -5.40 36.44 -36.28
CA LEU A 24 -5.99 35.12 -36.11
C LEU A 24 -4.94 34.07 -35.74
N MET A 25 -3.77 34.06 -36.40
CA MET A 25 -2.65 33.18 -36.05
C MET A 25 -2.12 33.48 -34.64
N LYS A 26 -1.99 34.75 -34.26
CA LYS A 26 -1.60 35.12 -32.88
C LYS A 26 -2.63 34.63 -31.86
N LYS A 27 -3.94 34.81 -32.10
CA LYS A 27 -5.00 34.26 -31.24
C LYS A 27 -4.97 32.73 -31.17
N LEU A 28 -4.76 32.04 -32.28
CA LEU A 28 -4.65 30.57 -32.32
C LEU A 28 -3.42 30.07 -31.55
N LEU A 29 -2.27 30.74 -31.68
CA LEU A 29 -1.06 30.46 -30.90
C LEU A 29 -1.28 30.73 -29.40
N SER A 30 -2.00 31.80 -29.04
CA SER A 30 -2.34 32.10 -27.64
C SER A 30 -3.32 31.09 -27.03
N ILE A 31 -4.32 30.64 -27.80
CA ILE A 31 -5.28 29.62 -27.35
C ILE A 31 -4.60 28.26 -27.23
N ALA A 32 -3.71 27.89 -28.17
CA ALA A 32 -2.92 26.67 -28.07
C ALA A 32 -1.97 26.71 -26.87
N ALA A 33 -1.29 27.83 -26.62
CA ALA A 33 -0.44 28.01 -25.44
C ALA A 33 -1.26 27.95 -24.14
N LEU A 34 -2.46 28.54 -24.11
CA LEU A 34 -3.36 28.49 -22.94
C LEU A 34 -3.94 27.08 -22.72
N ALA A 35 -4.26 26.35 -23.79
CA ALA A 35 -4.70 24.96 -23.73
C ALA A 35 -3.56 23.99 -23.34
N LEU A 36 -2.32 24.30 -23.71
CA LEU A 36 -1.11 23.60 -23.23
C LEU A 36 -0.76 23.95 -21.77
N LEU A 37 -1.19 25.12 -21.27
CA LEU A 37 -1.04 25.53 -19.87
C LEU A 37 -2.14 24.96 -18.95
N THR A 38 -3.27 24.51 -19.51
CA THR A 38 -4.35 23.80 -18.78
C THR A 38 -4.32 22.30 -19.00
N ALA A 39 -3.14 21.69 -19.14
CA ALA A 39 -2.98 20.33 -18.65
C ALA A 39 -2.97 20.44 -17.12
N CYS A 40 -4.15 20.54 -16.49
CA CYS A 40 -4.27 20.19 -15.08
C CYS A 40 -3.68 18.79 -14.95
N ALA A 41 -2.49 18.68 -14.37
CA ALA A 41 -2.02 17.38 -13.93
C ALA A 41 -2.99 16.93 -12.85
N PHE A 42 -3.94 16.07 -13.22
CA PHE A 42 -4.77 15.37 -12.25
C PHE A 42 -3.84 14.60 -11.32
N ALA A 43 -4.12 14.63 -10.02
CA ALA A 43 -3.39 13.84 -9.04
C ALA A 43 -3.49 12.36 -9.43
N GLU A 44 -2.35 11.72 -9.69
CA GLU A 44 -2.32 10.30 -10.00
C GLU A 44 -2.18 9.48 -8.72
N THR A 45 -2.70 8.25 -8.71
CA THR A 45 -2.41 7.29 -7.64
C THR A 45 -1.48 6.21 -8.15
N TYR A 46 -0.44 5.90 -7.36
CA TYR A 46 0.50 4.82 -7.60
C TYR A 46 0.43 3.81 -6.46
N SER A 47 0.31 2.51 -6.78
CA SER A 47 0.24 1.46 -5.77
C SER A 47 1.33 0.40 -5.90
N LEU A 48 1.84 -0.04 -4.76
CA LEU A 48 2.71 -1.21 -4.62
C LEU A 48 2.08 -2.17 -3.61
N SER A 49 1.63 -3.34 -4.07
CA SER A 49 1.08 -4.39 -3.21
C SER A 49 2.05 -5.55 -3.09
N ILE A 50 2.28 -6.03 -1.87
CA ILE A 50 3.20 -7.13 -1.58
C ILE A 50 2.46 -8.20 -0.79
N GLY A 51 2.60 -9.46 -1.22
CA GLY A 51 1.97 -10.61 -0.60
C GLY A 51 2.91 -11.81 -0.60
N ILE A 52 3.24 -12.34 0.57
CA ILE A 52 4.25 -13.40 0.70
C ILE A 52 3.68 -14.54 1.52
N ASN A 53 3.51 -15.68 0.86
CA ASN A 53 3.12 -16.96 1.45
C ASN A 53 4.32 -17.88 1.65
N ASP A 54 5.22 -17.93 0.67
CA ASP A 54 6.37 -18.84 0.64
C ASP A 54 7.60 -18.21 1.32
N TYR A 55 8.08 -18.84 2.40
CA TYR A 55 9.25 -18.40 3.16
C TYR A 55 10.32 -19.47 3.27
N PRO A 56 11.60 -19.09 3.42
CA PRO A 56 12.64 -20.05 3.71
C PRO A 56 12.40 -20.76 5.05
N ASP A 57 12.65 -22.07 5.05
CA ASP A 57 12.70 -22.90 6.26
C ASP A 57 13.57 -22.24 7.35
N ALA A 58 13.06 -22.28 8.58
CA ALA A 58 13.84 -21.96 9.78
C ALA A 58 14.10 -23.21 10.61
N LYS A 59 14.85 -23.04 11.71
CA LYS A 59 15.06 -24.11 12.69
C LYS A 59 14.62 -23.65 14.08
N ASP A 60 13.94 -24.53 14.79
CA ASP A 60 13.63 -24.33 16.21
C ASP A 60 14.89 -24.50 17.09
N GLU A 61 14.74 -24.26 18.40
CA GLU A 61 15.83 -24.39 19.38
C GLU A 61 16.43 -25.81 19.43
N SER A 62 15.65 -26.82 19.05
CA SER A 62 16.07 -28.23 18.99
C SER A 62 16.72 -28.61 17.65
N GLY A 63 16.76 -27.69 16.68
CA GLY A 63 17.35 -27.86 15.36
C GLY A 63 16.42 -28.49 14.32
N ASN A 64 15.14 -28.69 14.64
CA ASN A 64 14.12 -29.19 13.72
C ASN A 64 13.71 -28.11 12.73
N VAL A 65 13.38 -28.50 11.50
CA VAL A 65 12.88 -27.58 10.48
C VAL A 65 11.47 -27.11 10.85
N VAL A 66 11.24 -25.81 10.80
CA VAL A 66 9.93 -25.17 11.00
C VAL A 66 9.45 -24.62 9.67
N ASP A 67 8.25 -25.05 9.27
CA ASP A 67 7.51 -24.48 8.14
C ASP A 67 6.98 -23.10 8.54
N ASN A 68 7.40 -22.08 7.78
CA ASN A 68 7.02 -20.69 7.98
C ASN A 68 6.06 -20.20 6.89
N ASP A 69 5.44 -21.09 6.12
CA ASP A 69 4.58 -20.66 5.04
C ASP A 69 3.24 -20.11 5.57
N LEU A 70 2.72 -19.12 4.84
CA LEU A 70 1.38 -18.57 4.99
C LEU A 70 0.53 -18.95 3.78
N SER A 71 -0.79 -18.78 3.86
CA SER A 71 -1.69 -19.15 2.75
C SER A 71 -2.50 -17.98 2.19
N GLY A 72 -2.63 -16.86 2.92
CA GLY A 72 -3.53 -15.76 2.57
C GLY A 72 -2.89 -14.48 2.00
N CYS A 73 -1.59 -14.31 2.15
CA CYS A 73 -0.92 -13.04 1.87
C CYS A 73 -0.92 -12.68 0.39
N VAL A 74 -0.73 -13.69 -0.47
CA VAL A 74 -0.80 -13.51 -1.93
C VAL A 74 -2.20 -13.06 -2.35
N ASN A 75 -3.25 -13.62 -1.73
CA ASN A 75 -4.62 -13.24 -2.03
C ASN A 75 -4.90 -11.81 -1.53
N ASP A 76 -4.40 -11.44 -0.34
CA ASP A 76 -4.51 -10.09 0.21
C ASP A 76 -3.94 -9.05 -0.76
N ALA A 77 -2.70 -9.25 -1.23
CA ALA A 77 -2.05 -8.34 -2.17
C ALA A 77 -2.81 -8.21 -3.49
N ASN A 78 -3.30 -9.33 -4.03
CA ASN A 78 -4.11 -9.33 -5.25
C ASN A 78 -5.43 -8.59 -5.06
N ALA A 79 -6.12 -8.83 -3.95
CA ALA A 79 -7.41 -8.20 -3.66
C ALA A 79 -7.27 -6.69 -3.44
N MET A 80 -6.25 -6.25 -2.71
CA MET A 80 -5.94 -4.82 -2.53
C MET A 80 -5.61 -4.14 -3.86
N ARG A 81 -4.74 -4.74 -4.69
CA ARG A 81 -4.49 -4.19 -6.04
C ARG A 81 -5.77 -4.11 -6.86
N ASN A 82 -6.58 -5.16 -6.85
CA ASN A 82 -7.80 -5.24 -7.65
C ASN A 82 -8.84 -4.20 -7.24
N ILE A 83 -9.05 -3.98 -5.94
CA ILE A 83 -10.02 -2.97 -5.48
C ILE A 83 -9.56 -1.57 -5.86
N PHE A 84 -8.26 -1.25 -5.74
CA PHE A 84 -7.72 0.05 -6.15
C PHE A 84 -7.95 0.32 -7.63
N ILE A 85 -7.76 -0.68 -8.49
CA ILE A 85 -8.01 -0.52 -9.93
C ILE A 85 -9.50 -0.41 -10.22
N LYS A 86 -10.30 -1.37 -9.73
CA LYS A 86 -11.70 -1.54 -10.16
C LYS A 86 -12.64 -0.52 -9.52
N ASN A 87 -12.43 -0.19 -8.25
CA ASN A 87 -13.34 0.66 -7.48
C ASN A 87 -12.85 2.09 -7.36
N TYR A 88 -11.53 2.32 -7.44
CA TYR A 88 -10.93 3.63 -7.20
C TYR A 88 -10.21 4.22 -8.42
N GLY A 89 -10.24 3.52 -9.57
CA GLY A 89 -9.72 4.05 -10.82
C GLY A 89 -8.20 4.20 -10.89
N VAL A 90 -7.45 3.54 -9.99
CA VAL A 90 -5.99 3.49 -10.08
C VAL A 90 -5.61 2.82 -11.39
N LYS A 91 -4.83 3.50 -12.22
CA LYS A 91 -4.41 2.98 -13.53
C LYS A 91 -3.56 1.74 -13.34
N GLU A 92 -3.81 0.70 -14.13
CA GLU A 92 -3.03 -0.53 -14.09
C GLU A 92 -1.51 -0.29 -14.26
N ASN A 93 -1.12 0.63 -15.15
CA ASN A 93 0.28 1.02 -15.35
C ASN A 93 0.90 1.80 -14.17
N ASN A 94 0.07 2.30 -13.24
CA ASN A 94 0.50 2.91 -11.99
C ASN A 94 0.43 1.91 -10.83
N THR A 95 0.34 0.60 -11.11
CA THR A 95 0.36 -0.44 -10.07
C THR A 95 1.56 -1.37 -10.25
N LYS A 96 2.15 -1.78 -9.14
CA LYS A 96 3.10 -2.89 -9.05
C LYS A 96 2.64 -3.88 -8.00
N ILE A 97 2.94 -5.16 -8.22
CA ILE A 97 2.67 -6.23 -7.26
C ILE A 97 3.88 -7.15 -7.15
N LEU A 98 4.26 -7.52 -5.93
CA LEU A 98 5.33 -8.48 -5.65
C LEU A 98 4.75 -9.64 -4.86
N LEU A 99 4.89 -10.86 -5.38
CA LEU A 99 4.32 -12.07 -4.80
C LEU A 99 5.41 -13.11 -4.55
N ASP A 100 5.37 -13.75 -3.37
CA ASP A 100 6.27 -14.83 -2.96
C ASP A 100 7.73 -14.52 -3.31
N LYS A 101 8.45 -15.44 -3.98
CA LYS A 101 9.85 -15.27 -4.41
C LYS A 101 10.19 -13.94 -5.10
N ASN A 102 9.21 -13.27 -5.71
CA ASN A 102 9.42 -11.97 -6.37
C ASN A 102 9.43 -10.81 -5.36
N ALA A 103 8.92 -11.00 -4.15
CA ALA A 103 8.99 -10.07 -3.03
C ALA A 103 10.28 -10.27 -2.21
N ASN A 104 11.42 -10.34 -2.90
CA ASN A 104 12.76 -10.35 -2.31
C ASN A 104 13.30 -8.93 -2.12
N GLY A 105 14.42 -8.81 -1.39
CA GLY A 105 15.05 -7.52 -1.08
C GLY A 105 15.28 -6.59 -2.26
N ASP A 106 15.84 -7.12 -3.35
CA ASP A 106 16.16 -6.32 -4.54
C ASP A 106 14.90 -5.74 -5.20
N LYS A 107 13.88 -6.59 -5.39
CA LYS A 107 12.61 -6.19 -6.01
C LYS A 107 11.78 -5.28 -5.13
N PHE A 108 11.81 -5.50 -3.82
CA PHE A 108 11.23 -4.59 -2.84
C PHE A 108 11.85 -3.20 -2.98
N LEU A 109 13.18 -3.09 -2.97
CA LEU A 109 13.88 -1.80 -3.13
C LEU A 109 13.59 -1.14 -4.48
N ASP A 110 13.53 -1.90 -5.57
CA ASP A 110 13.12 -1.39 -6.89
C ASP A 110 11.69 -0.83 -6.88
N GLY A 111 10.78 -1.47 -6.15
CA GLY A 111 9.41 -1.01 -5.93
C GLY A 111 9.36 0.33 -5.19
N ILE A 112 10.10 0.44 -4.07
CA ILE A 112 10.18 1.66 -3.27
C ILE A 112 10.81 2.81 -4.08
N LYS A 113 11.92 2.54 -4.80
CA LYS A 113 12.56 3.51 -5.70
C LYS A 113 11.60 3.99 -6.78
N TRP A 114 10.80 3.10 -7.34
CA TRP A 114 9.79 3.46 -8.33
C TRP A 114 8.74 4.40 -7.77
N LEU A 115 8.21 4.16 -6.56
CA LEU A 115 7.27 5.08 -5.90
C LEU A 115 7.88 6.47 -5.72
N ILE A 116 9.09 6.53 -5.14
CA ILE A 116 9.79 7.79 -4.83
C ILE A 116 10.12 8.60 -6.09
N THR A 117 10.46 7.94 -7.19
CA THR A 117 10.92 8.62 -8.41
C THR A 117 9.80 8.93 -9.40
N THR A 118 8.65 8.27 -9.29
CA THR A 118 7.53 8.43 -10.22
C THR A 118 6.49 9.42 -9.71
N ALA A 119 6.13 9.33 -8.43
CA ALA A 119 5.11 10.21 -7.83
C ALA A 119 5.59 11.66 -7.71
N LYS A 120 4.68 12.61 -7.91
CA LYS A 120 4.93 14.05 -7.90
C LYS A 120 4.01 14.76 -6.90
N ALA A 121 4.27 16.04 -6.65
CA ALA A 121 3.42 16.84 -5.77
C ALA A 121 1.95 16.77 -6.20
N GLY A 122 1.06 16.50 -5.25
CA GLY A 122 -0.37 16.28 -5.47
C GLY A 122 -0.76 14.81 -5.66
N ASP A 123 0.16 13.96 -6.13
CA ASP A 123 -0.09 12.53 -6.33
C ASP A 123 -0.29 11.80 -5.00
N GLN A 124 -0.80 10.58 -5.12
CA GLN A 124 -0.99 9.65 -4.04
C GLN A 124 -0.16 8.37 -4.24
N VAL A 125 0.44 7.89 -3.16
CA VAL A 125 1.11 6.60 -3.07
C VAL A 125 0.35 5.70 -2.10
N ILE A 126 0.12 4.46 -2.49
CA ILE A 126 -0.44 3.42 -1.63
C ILE A 126 0.53 2.23 -1.60
N PHE A 127 0.97 1.87 -0.41
CA PHE A 127 1.79 0.69 -0.18
C PHE A 127 0.99 -0.29 0.67
N THR A 128 0.91 -1.54 0.25
CA THR A 128 0.29 -2.61 1.05
C THR A 128 1.24 -3.77 1.19
N TYR A 129 1.37 -4.31 2.40
CA TYR A 129 2.17 -5.49 2.68
C TYR A 129 1.36 -6.49 3.49
N SER A 130 1.31 -7.73 3.01
CA SER A 130 0.76 -8.88 3.73
C SER A 130 1.83 -9.97 3.75
N GLY A 131 2.21 -10.43 4.95
CA GLY A 131 3.34 -11.35 5.13
C GLY A 131 3.72 -11.50 6.59
N HIS A 132 4.91 -12.06 6.84
CA HIS A 132 5.47 -12.19 8.16
C HIS A 132 6.03 -10.86 8.66
N GLY A 133 5.80 -10.62 9.95
CA GLY A 133 6.58 -9.69 10.77
C GLY A 133 7.51 -10.46 11.71
N ALA A 134 8.52 -9.81 12.24
CA ALA A 134 9.42 -10.34 13.26
C ALA A 134 9.89 -9.23 14.21
N GLN A 135 10.42 -9.61 15.36
CA GLN A 135 11.13 -8.71 16.27
C GLN A 135 12.56 -9.18 16.47
N ILE A 136 13.44 -8.22 16.67
CA ILE A 136 14.77 -8.46 17.22
C ILE A 136 14.97 -7.59 18.45
N ASP A 137 15.75 -8.06 19.41
CA ASP A 137 16.14 -7.25 20.56
C ASP A 137 17.01 -6.07 20.09
N ASP A 138 16.63 -4.88 20.52
CA ASP A 138 17.38 -3.64 20.31
C ASP A 138 17.41 -2.84 21.63
N PRO A 139 18.48 -3.00 22.43
CA PRO A 139 18.63 -2.29 23.70
C PRO A 139 18.62 -0.75 23.56
N GLU A 140 18.93 -0.23 22.38
CA GLU A 140 18.96 1.21 22.08
C GLU A 140 17.63 1.73 21.52
N SER A 141 16.67 0.84 21.24
CA SER A 141 15.32 1.19 20.81
C SER A 141 14.65 2.09 21.84
N ASP A 142 13.89 3.09 21.38
CA ASP A 142 13.08 3.96 22.23
C ASP A 142 11.75 3.31 22.65
N GLU A 143 11.44 2.14 22.10
CA GLU A 143 10.27 1.33 22.49
C GLU A 143 10.38 0.81 23.94
N THR A 144 9.21 0.52 24.53
CA THR A 144 9.08 0.09 25.93
C THR A 144 9.61 -1.33 26.16
N ASP A 145 9.52 -2.20 25.16
CA ASP A 145 9.98 -3.59 25.19
C ASP A 145 11.43 -3.77 24.72
N LYS A 146 12.10 -2.70 24.26
CA LYS A 146 13.47 -2.73 23.72
C LYS A 146 13.64 -3.69 22.55
N LYS A 147 12.65 -3.68 21.66
CA LYS A 147 12.69 -4.45 20.42
C LYS A 147 12.59 -3.51 19.22
N THR A 148 12.90 -4.07 18.06
CA THR A 148 12.68 -3.44 16.76
C THR A 148 11.76 -4.32 15.94
N GLU A 149 10.73 -3.71 15.36
CA GLU A 149 9.79 -4.36 14.47
C GLU A 149 10.34 -4.50 13.05
N LEU A 150 10.12 -5.67 12.46
CA LEU A 150 10.67 -6.05 11.16
C LEU A 150 9.59 -6.62 10.25
N LEU A 151 9.68 -6.31 8.96
CA LEU A 151 9.06 -7.10 7.91
C LEU A 151 10.05 -8.15 7.42
N VAL A 152 9.54 -9.35 7.09
CA VAL A 152 10.34 -10.43 6.52
C VAL A 152 10.01 -10.60 5.04
N LEU A 153 10.99 -10.39 4.17
CA LEU A 153 10.84 -10.61 2.72
C LEU A 153 11.03 -12.10 2.36
N ALA A 154 10.62 -12.47 1.15
CA ALA A 154 10.58 -13.87 0.70
C ALA A 154 11.96 -14.56 0.64
N ASP A 155 13.05 -13.79 0.61
CA ASP A 155 14.43 -14.27 0.67
C ASP A 155 15.01 -14.24 2.09
N GLY A 156 14.19 -13.98 3.11
CA GLY A 156 14.60 -13.84 4.51
C GLY A 156 15.26 -12.50 4.82
N MET A 157 15.17 -11.51 3.91
CA MET A 157 15.66 -10.17 4.18
C MET A 157 14.74 -9.46 5.18
N LEU A 158 15.35 -8.84 6.19
CA LEU A 158 14.64 -8.11 7.25
C LEU A 158 14.65 -6.62 6.96
N VAL A 159 13.46 -6.02 6.96
CA VAL A 159 13.26 -4.58 6.76
C VAL A 159 12.72 -3.98 8.05
N GLN A 160 13.45 -3.04 8.63
CA GLN A 160 13.02 -2.34 9.84
C GLN A 160 11.88 -1.38 9.54
N ASP A 161 10.94 -1.25 10.46
CA ASP A 161 9.81 -0.33 10.42
C ASP A 161 10.19 1.13 10.10
N ASP A 162 11.25 1.66 10.71
CA ASP A 162 11.77 3.01 10.49
C ASP A 162 12.14 3.32 9.04
N PHE A 163 12.48 2.30 8.24
CA PHE A 163 12.69 2.49 6.81
C PHE A 163 11.46 3.12 6.14
N PHE A 164 10.26 2.77 6.60
CA PHE A 164 9.01 3.33 6.06
C PHE A 164 8.78 4.78 6.53
N ASN A 165 9.28 5.16 7.71
CA ASN A 165 9.31 6.56 8.15
C ASN A 165 10.17 7.41 7.21
N GLU A 166 11.35 6.93 6.81
CA GLU A 166 12.24 7.59 5.85
C GLU A 166 11.59 7.72 4.46
N VAL A 167 11.01 6.63 3.94
CA VAL A 167 10.30 6.63 2.65
C VAL A 167 9.11 7.59 2.67
N ALA A 168 8.29 7.57 3.72
CA ALA A 168 7.17 8.47 3.89
C ALA A 168 7.61 9.93 3.94
N ASN A 169 8.68 10.22 4.69
CA ASN A 169 9.25 11.56 4.75
C ASN A 169 9.71 12.05 3.39
N LEU A 170 10.44 11.22 2.64
CA LEU A 170 10.90 11.53 1.27
C LEU A 170 9.73 11.85 0.32
N LEU A 171 8.64 11.10 0.38
CA LEU A 171 7.44 11.35 -0.42
C LEU A 171 6.71 12.62 0.04
N ARG A 172 6.48 12.78 1.34
CA ARG A 172 5.79 13.96 1.91
C ARG A 172 6.49 15.27 1.59
N ILE A 173 7.81 15.34 1.75
CA ILE A 173 8.58 16.57 1.44
C ILE A 173 8.59 16.91 -0.07
N ASN A 174 8.10 15.99 -0.91
CA ASN A 174 7.88 16.17 -2.34
C ASN A 174 6.42 16.47 -2.69
N GLY A 175 5.57 16.69 -1.68
CA GLY A 175 4.15 16.98 -1.87
C GLY A 175 3.27 15.76 -2.18
N VAL A 176 3.78 14.55 -1.99
CA VAL A 176 3.06 13.29 -2.27
C VAL A 176 2.30 12.84 -1.01
N ASN A 177 1.04 12.48 -1.18
CA ASN A 177 0.22 11.89 -0.11
C ASN A 177 0.45 10.39 -0.05
N CYS A 178 0.63 9.82 1.13
CA CYS A 178 1.03 8.44 1.31
C CYS A 178 0.06 7.69 2.22
N THR A 179 -0.29 6.46 1.82
CA THR A 179 -1.00 5.50 2.66
C THR A 179 -0.22 4.20 2.68
N PHE A 180 0.25 3.78 3.85
CA PHE A 180 0.92 2.49 4.06
C PHE A 180 -0.01 1.58 4.88
N ILE A 181 -0.18 0.34 4.44
CA ILE A 181 -1.10 -0.63 5.06
C ILE A 181 -0.34 -1.93 5.30
N PHE A 182 -0.28 -2.37 6.55
CA PHE A 182 0.46 -3.58 6.94
C PHE A 182 -0.48 -4.62 7.57
N ASP A 183 -0.62 -5.75 6.90
CA ASP A 183 -1.25 -6.99 7.38
C ASP A 183 -0.18 -8.06 7.62
N SER A 184 0.76 -7.69 8.49
CA SER A 184 1.95 -8.46 8.83
C SER A 184 2.30 -8.18 10.26
N CYS A 185 2.40 -9.21 11.09
CA CYS A 185 1.84 -8.92 12.38
C CYS A 185 2.31 -9.78 13.54
N PHE A 186 2.63 -9.04 14.60
CA PHE A 186 2.16 -9.21 15.98
C PHE A 186 0.61 -9.29 16.07
N SER A 187 -0.19 -8.97 15.06
CA SER A 187 -1.61 -9.36 15.00
C SER A 187 -1.74 -10.86 14.72
N GLY A 188 -2.36 -11.57 15.67
CA GLY A 188 -2.99 -12.83 15.34
C GLY A 188 -3.92 -12.63 14.15
N GLY A 189 -3.79 -13.47 13.12
CA GLY A 189 -4.60 -13.42 11.91
C GLY A 189 -4.97 -14.81 11.45
N MET A 190 -6.27 -15.03 11.24
CA MET A 190 -6.83 -16.27 10.69
C MET A 190 -6.34 -16.48 9.25
N SER A 191 -5.99 -17.72 8.87
CA SER A 191 -5.80 -18.08 7.45
C SER A 191 -6.67 -19.30 7.12
N ARG A 192 -7.35 -19.29 5.97
CA ARG A 192 -8.18 -20.42 5.53
C ARG A 192 -7.34 -21.36 4.68
N ASN A 193 -7.49 -22.66 4.84
CA ASN A 193 -6.92 -23.60 3.89
C ASN A 193 -7.86 -23.81 2.69
N VAL A 194 -7.32 -24.44 1.65
CA VAL A 194 -8.04 -24.88 0.43
C VAL A 194 -9.13 -25.92 0.74
N ASP A 195 -9.08 -26.56 1.92
CA ASP A 195 -10.05 -27.56 2.39
C ASP A 195 -11.18 -26.99 3.28
N GLY A 196 -11.26 -25.65 3.41
CA GLY A 196 -12.31 -24.96 4.15
C GLY A 196 -12.16 -24.97 5.67
N ARG A 197 -11.10 -25.59 6.22
CA ARG A 197 -10.76 -25.54 7.65
C ARG A 197 -9.97 -24.26 7.95
N TYR A 198 -10.24 -23.59 9.06
CA TYR A 198 -9.42 -22.45 9.45
C TYR A 198 -8.18 -22.97 10.20
N GLN A 199 -7.02 -22.54 9.73
CA GLN A 199 -5.78 -22.73 10.45
C GLN A 199 -5.33 -21.40 10.98
N VAL A 200 -4.93 -21.45 12.24
CA VAL A 200 -4.33 -20.33 12.87
C VAL A 200 -2.85 -20.34 12.68
N ARG A 201 -2.35 -19.30 12.01
CA ARG A 201 -0.94 -19.10 11.81
C ARG A 201 -0.60 -17.73 12.38
N ASN A 202 0.31 -17.73 13.35
CA ASN A 202 0.89 -16.48 13.80
C ASN A 202 1.66 -15.88 12.61
N ARG A 203 1.35 -14.64 12.26
CA ARG A 203 2.13 -13.88 11.26
C ARG A 203 3.44 -13.36 11.88
N VAL A 204 3.71 -13.63 13.15
CA VAL A 204 5.03 -13.49 13.77
C VAL A 204 5.88 -14.68 13.36
N MET A 205 6.96 -14.42 12.64
CA MET A 205 7.99 -15.43 12.38
C MET A 205 8.83 -15.59 13.65
N GLN A 206 8.48 -16.58 14.47
CA GLN A 206 9.17 -16.87 15.73
C GLN A 206 10.64 -17.27 15.50
N TYR A 207 10.90 -18.03 14.43
CA TYR A 207 12.23 -18.49 14.06
C TYR A 207 12.62 -17.90 12.71
N LEU A 208 13.60 -17.01 12.74
CA LEU A 208 14.13 -16.39 11.51
C LEU A 208 14.89 -17.42 10.64
N PRO A 209 14.95 -17.21 9.32
CA PRO A 209 15.74 -18.04 8.42
C PRO A 209 17.21 -18.11 8.81
N LYS A 210 17.90 -19.18 8.42
CA LYS A 210 19.32 -19.35 8.73
C LYS A 210 20.16 -18.24 8.08
N ASN A 211 20.79 -17.40 8.91
CA ASN A 211 21.52 -16.18 8.53
C ASN A 211 20.62 -15.09 7.91
N PRO A 212 19.69 -14.52 8.69
CA PRO A 212 18.84 -13.46 8.18
C PRO A 212 19.70 -12.25 7.82
N LYS A 213 19.37 -11.59 6.70
CA LYS A 213 20.08 -10.38 6.28
C LYS A 213 19.25 -9.18 6.67
N LEU A 214 19.78 -8.36 7.57
CA LEU A 214 19.21 -7.06 7.87
C LEU A 214 19.52 -6.10 6.71
N MET A 215 18.49 -5.43 6.20
CA MET A 215 18.67 -4.40 5.18
C MET A 215 19.59 -3.29 5.72
N ASN A 216 20.59 -2.91 4.93
CA ASN A 216 21.52 -1.85 5.32
C ASN A 216 20.85 -0.47 5.15
N ARG A 217 20.14 -0.05 6.20
CA ARG A 217 19.33 1.19 6.21
C ARG A 217 20.13 2.41 5.74
N LYS A 218 21.28 2.70 6.35
CA LYS A 218 22.12 3.87 6.02
C LYS A 218 22.50 3.91 4.53
N LYS A 219 22.86 2.76 3.96
CA LYS A 219 23.23 2.67 2.54
C LYS A 219 22.03 2.94 1.64
N GLU A 220 20.89 2.30 1.94
CA GLU A 220 19.69 2.46 1.13
C GLU A 220 19.12 3.88 1.25
N GLU A 221 19.06 4.44 2.46
CA GLU A 221 18.63 5.81 2.73
C GLU A 221 19.44 6.83 1.92
N GLN A 222 20.78 6.74 1.92
CA GLN A 222 21.64 7.61 1.12
C GLN A 222 21.32 7.51 -0.38
N GLY A 223 21.06 6.30 -0.87
CA GLY A 223 20.65 6.06 -2.25
C GLY A 223 19.27 6.69 -2.56
N LEU A 224 18.29 6.50 -1.68
CA LEU A 224 16.94 7.04 -1.82
C LEU A 224 16.93 8.58 -1.75
N LEU A 225 17.68 9.18 -0.82
CA LEU A 225 17.87 10.63 -0.70
C LEU A 225 18.46 11.23 -1.97
N ALA A 226 19.48 10.59 -2.56
CA ALA A 226 20.08 11.04 -3.81
C ALA A 226 19.07 11.02 -4.97
N LEU A 227 18.24 9.97 -5.06
CA LEU A 227 17.17 9.87 -6.04
C LEU A 227 16.08 10.94 -5.85
N ALA A 228 15.63 11.14 -4.61
CA ALA A 228 14.59 12.10 -4.27
C ALA A 228 15.02 13.56 -4.53
N LYS A 229 16.29 13.91 -4.26
CA LYS A 229 16.84 15.24 -4.61
C LYS A 229 16.78 15.52 -6.11
N ASN A 230 17.08 14.52 -6.93
CA ASN A 230 16.96 14.65 -8.39
C ASN A 230 15.50 14.83 -8.82
N ALA A 231 14.55 14.18 -8.15
CA ALA A 231 13.12 14.37 -8.41
C ALA A 231 12.64 15.79 -8.05
N LYS A 232 13.11 16.38 -6.93
CA LYS A 232 12.78 17.76 -6.51
C LYS A 232 13.13 18.82 -7.54
N SER A 233 14.25 18.66 -8.25
CA SER A 233 14.70 19.61 -9.27
C SER A 233 13.73 19.79 -10.45
N ARG A 234 12.75 18.90 -10.59
CA ARG A 234 11.75 18.90 -11.68
C ARG A 234 10.47 19.66 -11.34
N GLN A 235 10.31 20.15 -10.11
CA GLN A 235 9.10 20.88 -9.67
C GLN A 235 9.33 22.40 -9.68
N VAL A 236 8.34 23.17 -10.13
CA VAL A 236 8.36 24.65 -10.13
C VAL A 236 7.61 25.14 -8.89
N GLY A 237 8.35 25.69 -7.91
CA GLY A 237 7.82 26.22 -6.64
C GLY A 237 8.02 25.28 -5.44
N THR A 238 7.86 25.80 -4.21
CA THR A 238 7.86 25.00 -2.98
C THR A 238 6.50 24.32 -2.79
N PRO A 239 6.40 22.98 -2.89
CA PRO A 239 5.14 22.27 -2.76
C PRO A 239 4.59 22.37 -1.34
N LYS A 240 3.26 22.38 -1.18
CA LYS A 240 2.65 22.04 0.11
C LYS A 240 3.12 20.64 0.50
N GLN A 241 3.59 20.45 1.73
CA GLN A 241 4.00 19.13 2.20
C GLN A 241 2.84 18.16 2.08
N GLY A 242 3.10 16.97 1.52
CA GLY A 242 2.13 15.90 1.44
C GLY A 242 1.79 15.35 2.83
N GLU A 243 0.84 14.45 2.87
CA GLU A 243 0.31 13.86 4.10
C GLU A 243 0.62 12.36 4.17
N VAL A 244 0.68 11.78 5.37
CA VAL A 244 0.93 10.33 5.54
C VAL A 244 -0.10 9.73 6.48
N VAL A 245 -0.48 8.50 6.18
CA VAL A 245 -1.12 7.57 7.10
C VAL A 245 -0.44 6.21 7.01
N PHE A 246 -0.16 5.60 8.16
CA PHE A 246 0.17 4.21 8.32
C PHE A 246 -1.01 3.50 8.98
N MET A 247 -1.40 2.33 8.49
CA MET A 247 -2.48 1.50 9.03
C MET A 247 -1.95 0.10 9.33
N TYR A 248 -2.30 -0.44 10.49
CA TYR A 248 -1.77 -1.69 11.02
C TYR A 248 -2.89 -2.59 11.54
N ALA A 249 -2.73 -3.91 11.38
CA ALA A 249 -3.68 -4.91 11.83
C ALA A 249 -3.63 -5.25 13.36
N SER A 250 -2.68 -4.69 14.14
CA SER A 250 -2.49 -4.75 15.63
C SER A 250 -1.33 -5.62 16.20
N LYS A 251 -1.11 -5.55 17.54
CA LYS A 251 -0.15 -6.29 18.40
C LYS A 251 -0.73 -7.58 19.02
N GLU A 252 0.14 -8.43 19.57
CA GLU A 252 -0.10 -9.79 20.13
C GLU A 252 -1.30 -9.82 21.11
N SER A 253 -2.10 -10.89 21.19
CA SER A 253 -1.74 -12.29 21.33
C SER A 253 -2.86 -13.24 20.94
N GLU A 254 -2.45 -14.44 20.55
CA GLU A 254 -3.20 -15.68 20.37
C GLU A 254 -3.79 -15.99 18.99
N PRO A 255 -3.60 -17.25 18.54
CA PRO A 255 -4.32 -17.80 17.41
C PRO A 255 -5.84 -17.98 17.67
N SER A 256 -6.70 -17.40 16.84
CA SER A 256 -8.14 -17.70 16.69
C SER A 256 -8.54 -19.06 16.04
N LYS A 257 -9.58 -19.72 16.57
CA LYS A 257 -10.26 -20.92 16.02
C LYS A 257 -11.37 -20.58 15.01
N ASP A 258 -11.69 -21.52 14.11
CA ASP A 258 -12.81 -21.52 13.14
C ASP A 258 -14.04 -20.69 13.58
N ILE A 259 -14.37 -19.61 12.84
CA ILE A 259 -15.65 -18.91 12.99
C ILE A 259 -16.63 -19.40 11.92
N SER A 260 -17.80 -19.85 12.32
CA SER A 260 -18.94 -20.08 11.42
C SER A 260 -19.52 -18.74 10.92
N GLY A 261 -19.78 -18.62 9.61
CA GLY A 261 -20.51 -17.48 9.02
C GLY A 261 -19.75 -16.65 7.98
N ILE A 262 -18.47 -16.92 7.73
CA ILE A 262 -17.70 -16.27 6.66
C ILE A 262 -17.82 -17.11 5.37
N PRO A 263 -18.27 -16.51 4.22
CA PRO A 263 -18.46 -17.23 2.96
C PRO A 263 -17.22 -18.00 2.51
N ASP A 264 -17.37 -19.10 1.76
CA ASP A 264 -16.26 -19.90 1.25
C ASP A 264 -15.42 -19.09 0.23
N THR A 265 -14.29 -18.56 0.68
CA THR A 265 -13.39 -17.67 -0.05
C THR A 265 -11.94 -18.12 0.13
N PRO A 266 -11.05 -17.83 -0.84
CA PRO A 266 -9.62 -18.07 -0.68
C PRO A 266 -9.09 -17.47 0.62
N ALA A 267 -8.00 -18.05 1.14
CA ALA A 267 -7.35 -17.58 2.37
C ALA A 267 -7.03 -16.08 2.32
N HIS A 268 -7.28 -15.33 3.39
CA HIS A 268 -6.96 -13.91 3.50
C HIS A 268 -6.65 -13.55 4.96
N GLY A 269 -5.92 -12.46 5.19
CA GLY A 269 -5.82 -11.83 6.50
C GLY A 269 -7.15 -11.22 6.92
N LEU A 270 -7.55 -11.38 8.19
CA LEU A 270 -8.83 -10.86 8.69
C LEU A 270 -8.91 -9.32 8.55
N PHE A 271 -7.82 -8.61 8.84
CA PHE A 271 -7.77 -7.16 8.66
C PHE A 271 -7.95 -6.78 7.20
N THR A 272 -7.23 -7.42 6.28
CA THR A 272 -7.42 -7.20 4.83
C THR A 272 -8.85 -7.49 4.39
N LEU A 273 -9.49 -8.57 4.86
CA LEU A 273 -10.88 -8.87 4.52
C LEU A 273 -11.84 -7.76 4.95
N LEU A 274 -11.77 -7.36 6.22
CA LEU A 274 -12.64 -6.32 6.77
C LEU A 274 -12.40 -4.98 6.06
N LEU A 275 -11.14 -4.64 5.81
CA LEU A 275 -10.78 -3.43 5.07
C LEU A 275 -11.33 -3.46 3.64
N LEU A 276 -11.19 -4.58 2.93
CA LEU A 276 -11.74 -4.75 1.59
C LEU A 276 -13.25 -4.59 1.57
N ASP A 277 -13.96 -5.10 2.57
CA ASP A 277 -15.42 -4.98 2.64
C ASP A 277 -15.86 -3.54 2.90
N VAL A 278 -15.17 -2.81 3.78
CA VAL A 278 -15.42 -1.38 3.99
C VAL A 278 -15.14 -0.58 2.71
N LEU A 279 -13.99 -0.82 2.06
CA LEU A 279 -13.60 -0.13 0.83
C LEU A 279 -14.52 -0.45 -0.37
N LYS A 280 -15.11 -1.65 -0.42
CA LYS A 280 -16.13 -1.99 -1.44
C LYS A 280 -17.43 -1.23 -1.21
N ALA A 281 -17.82 -1.06 0.06
CA ALA A 281 -19.09 -0.44 0.42
C ALA A 281 -19.05 1.09 0.29
N GLU A 282 -17.97 1.72 0.75
CA GLU A 282 -17.89 3.18 0.94
C GLU A 282 -16.53 3.73 0.48
N VAL A 283 -16.46 4.19 -0.76
CA VAL A 283 -15.20 4.65 -1.38
C VAL A 283 -14.68 5.98 -0.81
N THR A 284 -15.53 6.77 -0.15
CA THR A 284 -15.15 8.09 0.39
C THR A 284 -15.01 8.12 1.91
N MET A 285 -15.02 6.96 2.58
CA MET A 285 -14.91 6.90 4.03
C MET A 285 -13.52 7.37 4.49
N SER A 286 -13.48 8.17 5.56
CA SER A 286 -12.21 8.63 6.14
C SER A 286 -11.43 7.46 6.75
N VAL A 287 -10.10 7.57 6.82
CA VAL A 287 -9.26 6.57 7.51
C VAL A 287 -9.79 6.28 8.93
N ARG A 288 -10.14 7.33 9.68
CA ARG A 288 -10.66 7.20 11.04
C ARG A 288 -11.96 6.42 11.09
N ASP A 289 -12.88 6.69 10.17
CA ASP A 289 -14.17 6.00 10.14
C ASP A 289 -14.02 4.55 9.69
N ILE A 290 -13.12 4.28 8.73
CA ILE A 290 -12.75 2.91 8.33
C ILE A 290 -12.28 2.13 9.57
N TYR A 291 -11.38 2.72 10.36
CA TYR A 291 -10.90 2.12 11.60
C TYR A 291 -12.04 1.83 12.58
N ASN A 292 -12.89 2.82 12.86
CA ASN A 292 -14.02 2.65 13.80
C ASN A 292 -15.00 1.54 13.35
N VAL A 293 -15.23 1.41 12.05
CA VAL A 293 -16.08 0.36 11.49
C VAL A 293 -15.43 -1.01 11.69
N ILE A 294 -14.15 -1.15 11.36
CA ILE A 294 -13.40 -2.41 11.54
C ILE A 294 -13.35 -2.82 13.02
N ASP A 295 -13.05 -1.88 13.93
CA ASP A 295 -13.01 -2.12 15.37
C ASP A 295 -14.38 -2.58 15.91
N GLY A 296 -15.46 -1.93 15.47
CA GLY A 296 -16.83 -2.35 15.80
C GLY A 296 -17.17 -3.76 15.30
N PHE A 297 -16.72 -4.14 14.11
CA PHE A 297 -16.90 -5.51 13.60
C PHE A 297 -16.11 -6.53 14.42
N LEU A 298 -14.85 -6.25 14.76
CA LEU A 298 -14.02 -7.13 15.57
C LEU A 298 -14.60 -7.32 16.98
N ALA A 299 -15.06 -6.24 17.60
CA ALA A 299 -15.75 -6.30 18.90
C ALA A 299 -17.01 -7.17 18.84
N LYS A 300 -17.78 -7.08 17.75
CA LYS A 300 -18.96 -7.93 17.54
C LYS A 300 -18.57 -9.39 17.38
N ILE A 301 -17.57 -9.70 16.54
CA ILE A 301 -17.08 -11.07 16.34
C ILE A 301 -16.63 -11.69 17.67
N ASN A 302 -15.87 -10.93 18.46
CA ASN A 302 -15.40 -11.36 19.79
C ASN A 302 -16.54 -11.68 20.75
N LYS A 303 -17.59 -10.84 20.73
CA LYS A 303 -18.79 -11.08 21.50
C LYS A 303 -19.50 -12.37 21.06
N ASP A 304 -19.66 -12.58 19.75
CA ASP A 304 -20.33 -13.76 19.20
C ASP A 304 -19.54 -15.05 19.56
N ILE A 305 -18.21 -15.02 19.47
CA ILE A 305 -17.34 -16.15 19.89
C ILE A 305 -17.44 -16.41 21.39
N MET A 306 -17.48 -15.36 22.20
CA MET A 306 -17.65 -15.48 23.64
C MET A 306 -19.00 -16.12 24.00
N GLU A 307 -20.09 -15.68 23.36
CA GLU A 307 -21.41 -16.26 23.56
C GLU A 307 -21.47 -17.73 23.16
N ASP A 308 -20.93 -18.10 21.99
CA ASP A 308 -20.89 -19.50 21.53
C ASP A 308 -20.02 -20.39 22.43
N GLY A 309 -18.83 -19.92 22.81
CA GLY A 309 -17.94 -20.68 23.69
C GLY A 309 -18.57 -20.96 25.06
N LEU A 310 -19.27 -19.98 25.63
CA LEU A 310 -20.01 -20.17 26.89
C LEU A 310 -21.18 -21.14 26.73
N GLN A 311 -21.94 -21.08 25.63
CA GLN A 311 -23.01 -22.04 25.34
C GLN A 311 -22.48 -23.48 25.21
N ASN A 312 -21.26 -23.63 24.69
CA ASN A 312 -20.57 -24.92 24.54
C ASN A 312 -19.75 -25.34 25.78
N ASN A 313 -19.98 -24.72 26.96
CA ASN A 313 -19.32 -25.02 28.24
C ASN A 313 -17.79 -24.87 28.20
N ILE A 314 -17.25 -24.03 27.33
CA ILE A 314 -15.83 -23.65 27.35
C ILE A 314 -15.63 -22.64 28.48
N LYS A 315 -14.56 -22.80 29.26
CA LYS A 315 -14.23 -21.82 30.31
C LYS A 315 -13.92 -20.46 29.66
N LYS A 316 -14.41 -19.38 30.26
CA LYS A 316 -14.30 -18.01 29.72
C LYS A 316 -12.88 -17.61 29.31
N ASP A 317 -11.89 -17.97 30.12
CA ASP A 317 -10.46 -17.72 29.91
C ASP A 317 -9.84 -18.57 28.80
N ALA A 318 -10.50 -19.66 28.39
CA ALA A 318 -10.08 -20.54 27.30
C ALA A 318 -10.84 -20.26 25.99
N ILE A 319 -11.75 -19.28 25.97
CA ILE A 319 -12.45 -18.88 24.75
C ILE A 319 -11.56 -17.88 24.00
N PRO A 320 -11.16 -18.19 22.75
CA PRO A 320 -10.30 -17.31 21.97
C PRO A 320 -10.98 -15.96 21.73
N GLN A 321 -10.18 -14.91 21.64
CA GLN A 321 -10.62 -13.57 21.27
C GLN A 321 -9.67 -13.04 20.20
N PHE A 322 -10.19 -12.35 19.20
CA PHE A 322 -9.38 -11.52 18.33
C PHE A 322 -8.90 -10.31 19.09
N VAL A 323 -7.60 -10.24 19.32
CA VAL A 323 -6.96 -9.04 19.89
C VAL A 323 -6.42 -8.15 18.76
N GLN A 324 -6.99 -8.26 17.55
CA GLN A 324 -6.78 -7.26 16.50
C GLN A 324 -7.40 -5.95 17.02
N GLY A 325 -6.62 -5.10 17.68
CA GLY A 325 -6.94 -3.70 17.88
C GLY A 325 -6.23 -2.91 16.78
N PRO A 326 -6.77 -2.85 15.54
CA PRO A 326 -6.08 -2.16 14.46
C PRO A 326 -5.68 -0.76 14.91
N ASN A 327 -4.70 -0.17 14.25
CA ASN A 327 -4.33 1.19 14.61
C ASN A 327 -3.85 1.93 13.38
N PHE A 328 -3.82 3.25 13.48
CA PHE A 328 -3.24 4.07 12.46
C PHE A 328 -2.46 5.24 13.06
N GLU A 329 -1.40 5.62 12.35
CA GLU A 329 -0.64 6.83 12.61
C GLU A 329 -0.80 7.74 11.42
N ALA A 330 -1.24 8.98 11.63
CA ALA A 330 -1.51 9.89 10.54
C ALA A 330 -1.12 11.32 10.88
N SER A 331 -0.72 12.09 9.86
CA SER A 331 -0.75 13.55 9.98
C SER A 331 -2.19 14.01 10.28
N ALA A 332 -2.35 15.04 11.11
CA ALA A 332 -3.64 15.42 11.70
C ALA A 332 -4.81 15.47 10.70
N THR A 333 -4.61 16.12 9.56
CA THR A 333 -5.58 16.26 8.46
C THR A 333 -5.86 14.95 7.72
N ARG A 334 -4.85 14.09 7.58
CA ARG A 334 -4.95 12.84 6.80
C ARG A 334 -5.93 11.84 7.39
N SER A 335 -6.04 11.78 8.72
CA SER A 335 -6.97 10.88 9.40
C SER A 335 -8.44 11.12 9.03
N ALA A 336 -8.77 12.35 8.61
CA ALA A 336 -10.12 12.77 8.21
C ALA A 336 -10.35 12.65 6.69
N LEU A 337 -9.35 12.18 5.92
CA LEU A 337 -9.45 11.99 4.48
C LEU A 337 -9.57 10.50 4.15
N PRO A 338 -10.14 10.15 2.99
CA PRO A 338 -10.20 8.75 2.56
C PRO A 338 -8.82 8.18 2.24
N ILE A 339 -8.71 6.84 2.24
CA ILE A 339 -7.50 6.13 1.81
C ILE A 339 -7.14 6.50 0.37
N ILE A 340 -8.10 6.93 -0.46
CA ILE A 340 -7.89 7.40 -1.84
C ILE A 340 -8.63 8.71 -2.03
N LEU A 341 -7.92 9.77 -2.44
CA LEU A 341 -8.57 11.05 -2.68
C LEU A 341 -9.40 10.99 -3.96
N PRO A 342 -10.64 11.53 -3.97
CA PRO A 342 -11.40 11.67 -5.20
C PRO A 342 -10.66 12.58 -6.19
N ASN A 343 -10.66 12.17 -7.46
CA ASN A 343 -10.06 12.91 -8.58
C ASN A 343 -10.69 14.29 -8.81
#